data_AF-A0A2T1E6F1-F1
#
_entry.id   AF-A0A2T1E6F1-F1
#
_cell.length_a   1.000
_cell.length_b   1.000
_cell.length_c   1.000
_cell.angle_alpha   90.00
_cell.angle_beta   90.00
_cell.angle_gamma   90.00
#
_symmetry.space_group_name_H-M   'P 1'
#
loop_
_entity.id
_entity.type
_entity.pdbx_description
1 polymer ?
#
loop_
_entity_poly.entity_id
_entity_poly.type
_entity_poly.pdbx_seq_one_letter_code
_entity_poly.pdbx_strand_id
1 'polypeptide(L)'
;MKRFSPQFKYHSLRRYSTIGGMGLLLLVGGLALRPALKSNADVPQVLAGSDREKSQAKAAFRVEQRQEQSRQIRPENFALDRYPVTNKNEKYWRNLLWTTAVVQPQEDFVASTIEQILSMALRPKLSDAQKRTIDMAVRVGTQLYLSDPNRYVSLGERFQQTIDRSPDPEWVAMSLSGLARGGLSPEQIQALVGRVKARFPNWSANVSLQTTLREMAELISPGTVPPLGDLLNWTIAPKQVQLYVLCQQDRDVLCQTVLKDGNGAFVRQQDGQLWSVPLLLRSIHGLSWNFIRGETPQGIYRMEGVVPQPDDEFFRAYGQFPLVKLFVPFEPGAKQFVPGKAGAFRGTLADYRRLLPPSWRNYWAIQESFWAGKSGRSYFRIHGTGESPDFFSGKDRNPDIYNWNPTIGCLSALELYNEQGQLLQADMPKLLNALQAIGGQSFSGYVVVIDLPGKARTPIALDAIEAALRGGKLTLSTTRQRHTLPTKSAKALAMATSQSLKADR
;
A
#
# COMPACT_ATOMS: atom_id res chain seq x y z
N MET A 1 -13.61 -20.26 -4.15
CA MET A 1 -13.68 -19.67 -5.51
C MET A 1 -12.27 -19.37 -5.99
N LYS A 2 -11.82 -19.94 -7.11
CA LYS A 2 -10.52 -19.58 -7.72
C LYS A 2 -10.71 -18.38 -8.65
N ARG A 3 -10.69 -17.15 -8.12
CA ARG A 3 -10.48 -15.95 -8.95
C ARG A 3 -8.99 -15.93 -9.29
N PHE A 4 -8.64 -16.22 -10.54
CA PHE A 4 -7.25 -16.37 -10.96
C PHE A 4 -6.49 -15.04 -10.93
N SER A 5 -5.26 -15.07 -10.40
CA SER A 5 -4.24 -14.05 -10.67
C SER A 5 -4.02 -13.92 -12.19
N PRO A 6 -3.60 -12.73 -12.69
CA PRO A 6 -3.15 -12.62 -14.07
C PRO A 6 -2.04 -13.65 -14.33
N GLN A 7 -2.17 -14.39 -15.43
CA GLN A 7 -1.15 -15.35 -15.85
C GLN A 7 0.08 -14.60 -16.37
N PHE A 8 1.03 -14.32 -15.47
CA PHE A 8 2.39 -13.93 -15.84
C PHE A 8 3.05 -15.08 -16.60
N LYS A 9 3.05 -15.00 -17.94
CA LYS A 9 3.77 -15.95 -18.80
C LYS A 9 5.27 -15.66 -18.72
N TYR A 10 5.99 -16.48 -17.97
CA TYR A 10 7.45 -16.51 -18.03
C TYR A 10 7.91 -17.08 -19.38
N HIS A 11 8.43 -16.23 -20.27
CA HIS A 11 9.25 -16.69 -21.39
C HIS A 11 10.68 -16.93 -20.91
N SER A 12 11.02 -18.20 -20.63
CA SER A 12 12.40 -18.59 -20.33
C SER A 12 13.19 -18.75 -21.63
N LEU A 13 13.96 -17.74 -22.02
CA LEU A 13 14.99 -17.90 -23.05
C LEU A 13 16.24 -18.53 -22.41
N ARG A 14 16.51 -19.80 -22.74
CA ARG A 14 17.78 -20.48 -22.42
C ARG A 14 18.82 -20.19 -23.49
N ARG A 15 20.10 -20.18 -23.06
CA ARG A 15 21.27 -19.72 -23.80
C ARG A 15 21.72 -20.66 -24.93
N TYR A 16 22.25 -20.04 -26.00
CA TYR A 16 23.57 -20.29 -26.60
C TYR A 16 24.18 -18.89 -26.85
N SER A 17 25.49 -18.63 -26.99
CA SER A 17 26.66 -19.45 -27.32
C SER A 17 27.95 -18.91 -26.63
N THR A 18 29.12 -19.48 -26.98
CA THR A 18 30.45 -19.26 -26.35
C THR A 18 31.46 -18.65 -27.35
N ILE A 19 32.67 -18.27 -26.87
CA ILE A 19 33.85 -17.75 -27.61
C ILE A 19 33.73 -16.25 -27.97
N GLY A 20 34.73 -15.36 -27.82
CA GLY A 20 36.10 -15.44 -27.26
C GLY A 20 36.92 -14.18 -27.65
N GLY A 21 38.03 -13.85 -26.96
CA GLY A 21 38.92 -12.73 -27.36
C GLY A 21 39.85 -12.18 -26.26
N MET A 22 41.13 -11.98 -26.57
CA MET A 22 42.19 -11.44 -25.68
C MET A 22 42.54 -9.97 -25.98
N GLY A 23 43.15 -9.26 -25.01
CA GLY A 23 43.90 -8.01 -25.24
C GLY A 23 43.73 -6.91 -24.16
N LEU A 24 44.69 -6.01 -23.90
CA LEU A 24 46.02 -6.14 -23.23
C LEU A 24 46.62 -4.71 -23.00
N LEU A 25 47.32 -4.46 -21.86
CA LEU A 25 48.23 -3.31 -21.53
C LEU A 25 47.62 -1.86 -21.37
N LEU A 26 47.81 -1.12 -20.24
CA LEU A 26 48.92 -0.20 -19.79
C LEU A 26 48.95 1.22 -20.48
N LEU A 27 49.33 2.40 -19.90
CA LEU A 27 49.88 2.87 -18.59
C LEU A 27 49.71 4.43 -18.39
N VAL A 28 49.79 4.92 -17.11
CA VAL A 28 50.41 6.19 -16.59
C VAL A 28 49.81 7.61 -16.76
N GLY A 29 49.78 8.35 -15.61
CA GLY A 29 49.99 9.82 -15.47
C GLY A 29 48.74 10.70 -15.29
N GLY A 30 48.68 11.75 -14.43
CA GLY A 30 49.59 12.28 -13.41
C GLY A 30 48.98 13.49 -12.63
N LEU A 31 49.36 13.65 -11.36
CA LEU A 31 49.00 14.65 -10.31
C LEU A 31 48.45 16.06 -10.67
N ALA A 32 47.43 16.51 -9.91
CA ALA A 32 47.32 17.85 -9.29
C ALA A 32 46.33 17.83 -8.08
N LEU A 33 46.43 18.75 -7.11
CA LEU A 33 45.78 18.64 -5.78
C LEU A 33 45.14 19.95 -5.27
N ARG A 34 43.98 19.82 -4.59
CA ARG A 34 43.26 20.80 -3.71
C ARG A 34 42.47 21.95 -4.39
N PRO A 35 41.50 22.57 -3.68
CA PRO A 35 40.43 21.92 -2.90
C PRO A 35 39.05 22.55 -3.17
N ALA A 36 37.99 21.74 -3.27
CA ALA A 36 36.60 22.24 -3.26
C ALA A 36 35.68 21.24 -2.55
N LEU A 37 34.77 21.78 -1.72
CA LEU A 37 33.83 21.01 -0.91
C LEU A 37 32.90 20.16 -1.80
N LYS A 38 33.12 18.84 -1.80
CA LYS A 38 32.18 17.87 -2.38
C LYS A 38 31.32 17.26 -1.28
N SER A 39 30.03 17.57 -1.30
CA SER A 39 28.98 16.68 -0.77
C SER A 39 28.23 15.99 -1.92
N ASN A 40 28.97 15.54 -2.94
CA ASN A 40 28.46 14.56 -3.87
C ASN A 40 28.54 13.21 -3.16
N ALA A 41 27.41 12.75 -2.61
CA ALA A 41 27.25 11.33 -2.34
C ALA A 41 27.38 10.61 -3.69
N ASP A 42 28.34 9.68 -3.82
CA ASP A 42 28.53 8.92 -5.05
C ASP A 42 27.27 8.14 -5.38
N VAL A 43 26.47 8.65 -6.33
CA VAL A 43 25.41 7.89 -6.98
C VAL A 43 26.12 6.83 -7.81
N PRO A 44 26.03 5.53 -7.47
CA PRO A 44 26.73 4.52 -8.23
C PRO A 44 26.16 4.50 -9.66
N GLN A 45 27.01 4.33 -10.67
CA GLN A 45 26.59 4.13 -12.06
C GLN A 45 25.90 2.76 -12.22
N VAL A 46 24.71 2.61 -11.65
CA VAL A 46 23.83 1.47 -11.90
C VAL A 46 23.12 1.73 -13.22
N LEU A 47 23.42 0.86 -14.20
CA LEU A 47 22.69 0.62 -15.45
C LEU A 47 21.57 1.63 -15.74
N ALA A 48 21.91 2.71 -16.43
CA ALA A 48 20.91 3.65 -16.94
C ALA A 48 19.92 2.89 -17.84
N GLY A 49 18.62 3.04 -17.57
CA GLY A 49 17.56 2.41 -18.36
C GLY A 49 17.68 2.73 -19.85
N SER A 50 17.02 1.93 -20.69
CA SER A 50 16.92 2.14 -22.13
C SER A 50 16.37 3.55 -22.43
N ASP A 51 16.64 4.06 -23.63
CA ASP A 51 16.16 5.39 -24.02
C ASP A 51 14.61 5.48 -24.12
N ARG A 52 13.93 4.32 -24.11
CA ARG A 52 12.47 4.18 -24.00
C ARG A 52 11.97 4.35 -22.56
N GLU A 53 12.66 3.80 -21.57
CA GLU A 53 12.29 3.99 -20.15
C GLU A 53 12.58 5.43 -19.71
N LYS A 54 13.73 5.97 -20.13
CA LYS A 54 14.02 7.41 -20.04
C LYS A 54 12.98 8.28 -20.77
N SER A 55 12.25 7.76 -21.76
CA SER A 55 11.23 8.55 -22.46
C SER A 55 9.97 8.73 -21.61
N GLN A 56 9.50 7.68 -20.93
CA GLN A 56 8.28 7.73 -20.10
C GLN A 56 8.41 8.71 -18.91
N ALA A 57 9.63 8.97 -18.43
CA ALA A 57 9.90 9.96 -17.39
C ALA A 57 9.99 11.42 -17.90
N LYS A 58 10.00 11.68 -19.22
CA LYS A 58 10.09 13.03 -19.79
C LYS A 58 8.78 13.81 -19.63
N ALA A 59 8.90 15.12 -19.45
CA ALA A 59 7.77 16.04 -19.29
C ALA A 59 6.77 15.98 -20.46
N ALA A 60 7.23 15.79 -21.71
CA ALA A 60 6.36 15.68 -22.88
C ALA A 60 5.35 14.51 -22.76
N PHE A 61 5.82 13.31 -22.38
CA PHE A 61 4.96 12.14 -22.18
C PHE A 61 4.01 12.33 -20.97
N ARG A 62 4.49 12.99 -19.91
CA ARG A 62 3.66 13.34 -18.73
C ARG A 62 2.56 14.34 -19.09
N VAL A 63 2.82 15.31 -19.97
CA VAL A 63 1.82 16.26 -20.49
C VAL A 63 0.79 15.57 -21.37
N GLU A 64 1.22 14.76 -22.36
CA GLU A 64 0.31 13.99 -23.22
C GLU A 64 -0.60 13.09 -22.39
N GLN A 65 -0.03 12.41 -21.39
CA GLN A 65 -0.78 11.59 -20.46
C GLN A 65 -1.82 12.39 -19.66
N ARG A 66 -1.44 13.52 -19.06
CA ARG A 66 -2.41 14.35 -18.30
C ARG A 66 -3.55 14.82 -19.20
N GLN A 67 -3.25 15.21 -20.44
CA GLN A 67 -4.28 15.53 -21.42
C GLN A 67 -5.19 14.34 -21.73
N GLU A 68 -4.65 13.12 -21.86
CA GLU A 68 -5.44 11.91 -22.06
C GLU A 68 -6.31 11.58 -20.84
N GLN A 69 -5.78 11.70 -19.64
CA GLN A 69 -6.54 11.55 -18.40
C GLN A 69 -7.68 12.57 -18.32
N SER A 70 -7.41 13.84 -18.62
CA SER A 70 -8.42 14.90 -18.69
C SER A 70 -9.47 14.68 -19.79
N ARG A 71 -9.11 14.06 -20.92
CA ARG A 71 -10.08 13.64 -21.95
C ARG A 71 -10.95 12.48 -21.47
N GLN A 72 -10.37 11.52 -20.75
CA GLN A 72 -11.11 10.36 -20.24
C GLN A 72 -12.13 10.73 -19.17
N ILE A 73 -11.85 11.67 -18.27
CA ILE A 73 -12.77 12.02 -17.17
C ILE A 73 -13.95 12.94 -17.55
N ARG A 74 -14.18 13.20 -18.84
CA ARG A 74 -15.27 14.08 -19.30
C ARG A 74 -16.68 13.45 -19.12
N PRO A 75 -17.76 14.25 -19.00
CA PRO A 75 -19.11 13.75 -18.74
C PRO A 75 -19.60 12.71 -19.74
N GLU A 76 -19.33 12.89 -21.04
CA GLU A 76 -19.79 11.99 -22.12
C GLU A 76 -19.21 10.56 -22.03
N ASN A 77 -18.18 10.37 -21.20
CA ASN A 77 -17.56 9.07 -20.96
C ASN A 77 -18.22 8.32 -19.79
N PHE A 78 -18.92 9.01 -18.89
CA PHE A 78 -19.67 8.41 -17.79
C PHE A 78 -21.12 8.05 -18.16
N ALA A 79 -21.54 8.37 -19.39
CA ALA A 79 -22.86 8.09 -19.96
C ALA A 79 -23.15 6.57 -20.03
N LEU A 80 -24.00 6.07 -19.12
CA LEU A 80 -24.33 4.65 -18.97
C LEU A 80 -25.25 4.09 -20.06
N ASP A 81 -25.98 4.95 -20.77
CA ASP A 81 -26.73 4.65 -21.99
C ASP A 81 -25.80 4.36 -23.16
N ARG A 82 -24.72 5.15 -23.31
CA ARG A 82 -23.67 4.97 -24.32
C ARG A 82 -22.73 3.81 -23.99
N TYR A 83 -22.39 3.64 -22.72
CA TYR A 83 -21.44 2.63 -22.24
C TYR A 83 -22.04 1.71 -21.16
N PRO A 84 -23.12 0.95 -21.43
CA PRO A 84 -23.76 0.12 -20.41
C PRO A 84 -22.82 -0.93 -19.82
N VAL A 85 -22.93 -1.17 -18.50
CA VAL A 85 -22.09 -2.12 -17.74
C VAL A 85 -22.36 -3.56 -18.16
N THR A 86 -21.59 -4.00 -19.15
CA THR A 86 -21.75 -5.26 -19.88
C THR A 86 -20.37 -5.85 -20.20
N ASN A 87 -20.33 -7.12 -20.61
CA ASN A 87 -19.08 -7.79 -20.99
C ASN A 87 -18.30 -7.02 -22.08
N LYS A 88 -19.01 -6.40 -23.04
CA LYS A 88 -18.41 -5.61 -24.14
C LYS A 88 -17.64 -4.39 -23.62
N ASN A 89 -18.13 -3.77 -22.54
CA ASN A 89 -17.60 -2.50 -22.03
C ASN A 89 -16.69 -2.67 -20.80
N GLU A 90 -16.28 -3.90 -20.44
CA GLU A 90 -15.42 -4.12 -19.26
C GLU A 90 -14.08 -3.38 -19.36
N LYS A 91 -13.39 -3.46 -20.51
CA LYS A 91 -12.12 -2.76 -20.73
C LYS A 91 -12.29 -1.24 -20.62
N TYR A 92 -13.41 -0.74 -21.13
CA TYR A 92 -13.76 0.68 -21.07
C TYR A 92 -13.91 1.15 -19.62
N TRP A 93 -14.80 0.52 -18.85
CA TRP A 93 -15.02 0.87 -17.44
C TRP A 93 -13.78 0.68 -16.57
N ARG A 94 -12.99 -0.38 -16.81
CA ARG A 94 -11.73 -0.60 -16.09
C ARG A 94 -10.74 0.54 -16.30
N ASN A 95 -10.62 1.05 -17.53
CA ASN A 95 -9.75 2.19 -17.84
C ASN A 95 -10.30 3.48 -17.23
N LEU A 96 -11.59 3.78 -17.43
CA LEU A 96 -12.22 5.00 -16.90
C LEU A 96 -12.17 5.09 -15.38
N LEU A 97 -12.51 4.00 -14.67
CA LEU A 97 -12.44 3.94 -13.21
C LEU A 97 -11.00 4.00 -12.69
N TRP A 98 -10.02 3.44 -13.41
CA TRP A 98 -8.61 3.63 -13.06
C TRP A 98 -8.19 5.10 -13.18
N THR A 99 -8.52 5.78 -14.27
CA THR A 99 -8.22 7.20 -14.44
C THR A 99 -8.98 8.06 -13.41
N THR A 100 -10.20 7.68 -13.04
CA THR A 100 -10.96 8.31 -11.95
C THR A 100 -10.22 8.17 -10.60
N ALA A 101 -9.61 7.02 -10.32
CA ALA A 101 -8.79 6.81 -9.12
C ALA A 101 -7.51 7.67 -9.11
N VAL A 102 -6.93 7.94 -10.28
CA VAL A 102 -5.71 8.76 -10.39
C VAL A 102 -6.01 10.25 -10.27
N VAL A 103 -7.03 10.74 -10.97
CA VAL A 103 -7.38 12.17 -11.07
C VAL A 103 -8.32 12.64 -9.96
N GLN A 104 -9.10 11.75 -9.35
CA GLN A 104 -10.09 12.05 -8.31
C GLN A 104 -11.00 13.27 -8.64
N PRO A 105 -11.63 13.30 -9.83
CA PRO A 105 -12.45 14.43 -10.26
C PRO A 105 -13.56 14.76 -9.27
N GLN A 106 -13.64 16.03 -8.89
CA GLN A 106 -14.57 16.57 -7.90
C GLN A 106 -15.87 17.03 -8.59
N GLU A 107 -16.46 16.11 -9.35
CA GLU A 107 -17.59 16.36 -10.26
C GLU A 107 -18.77 15.44 -9.95
N ASP A 108 -19.99 15.98 -9.94
CA ASP A 108 -21.15 15.26 -9.41
C ASP A 108 -21.63 14.12 -10.32
N PHE A 109 -21.40 14.23 -11.64
CA PHE A 109 -21.69 13.15 -12.59
C PHE A 109 -20.84 11.89 -12.34
N VAL A 110 -19.63 12.05 -11.79
CA VAL A 110 -18.74 10.95 -11.45
C VAL A 110 -19.30 10.17 -10.27
N ALA A 111 -19.71 10.88 -9.20
CA ALA A 111 -20.35 10.28 -8.04
C ALA A 111 -21.64 9.55 -8.43
N SER A 112 -22.53 10.23 -9.17
CA SER A 112 -23.81 9.65 -9.64
C SER A 112 -23.61 8.40 -10.50
N THR A 113 -22.63 8.40 -11.40
CA THR A 113 -22.36 7.22 -12.26
C THR A 113 -21.78 6.07 -11.46
N ILE A 114 -20.84 6.32 -10.54
CA ILE A 114 -20.31 5.29 -9.64
C ILE A 114 -21.44 4.71 -8.78
N GLU A 115 -22.33 5.56 -8.25
CA GLU A 115 -23.49 5.13 -7.48
C GLU A 115 -24.44 4.22 -8.28
N GLN A 116 -24.70 4.56 -9.55
CA GLN A 116 -25.50 3.74 -10.46
C GLN A 116 -24.84 2.39 -10.76
N ILE A 117 -23.52 2.34 -10.96
CA ILE A 117 -22.77 1.07 -11.11
C ILE A 117 -22.86 0.25 -9.82
N LEU A 118 -22.69 0.90 -8.66
CA LEU A 118 -22.78 0.26 -7.34
C LEU A 118 -24.18 -0.30 -7.04
N SER A 119 -25.25 0.31 -7.58
CA SER A 119 -26.61 -0.25 -7.48
C SER A 119 -26.72 -1.66 -8.06
N MET A 120 -25.83 -2.04 -8.99
CA MET A 120 -25.78 -3.38 -9.56
C MET A 120 -25.31 -4.44 -8.56
N ALA A 121 -24.59 -4.07 -7.49
CA ALA A 121 -24.16 -4.98 -6.43
C ALA A 121 -25.32 -5.72 -5.75
N LEU A 122 -26.54 -5.19 -5.86
CA LEU A 122 -27.76 -5.77 -5.31
C LEU A 122 -28.40 -6.82 -6.24
N ARG A 123 -27.93 -6.95 -7.49
CA ARG A 123 -28.56 -7.79 -8.52
C ARG A 123 -28.05 -9.24 -8.46
N PRO A 124 -28.93 -10.25 -8.60
CA PRO A 124 -28.51 -11.63 -8.81
C PRO A 124 -27.92 -11.83 -10.22
N LYS A 125 -27.22 -12.96 -10.42
CA LYS A 125 -26.78 -13.46 -11.75
C LYS A 125 -25.90 -12.51 -12.58
N LEU A 126 -25.10 -11.66 -11.94
CA LEU A 126 -24.09 -10.83 -12.62
C LEU A 126 -23.04 -11.68 -13.33
N SER A 127 -22.62 -11.25 -14.53
CA SER A 127 -21.47 -11.82 -15.23
C SER A 127 -20.15 -11.46 -14.53
N ASP A 128 -19.08 -12.21 -14.79
CA ASP A 128 -17.79 -11.92 -14.15
C ASP A 128 -17.17 -10.60 -14.61
N ALA A 129 -17.49 -10.13 -15.82
CA ALA A 129 -17.09 -8.81 -16.30
C ALA A 129 -17.83 -7.68 -15.56
N GLN A 130 -19.13 -7.87 -15.29
CA GLN A 130 -19.91 -6.94 -14.47
C GLN A 130 -19.40 -6.93 -13.03
N LYS A 131 -19.13 -8.11 -12.44
CA LYS A 131 -18.50 -8.20 -11.11
C LYS A 131 -17.17 -7.46 -11.05
N ARG A 132 -16.26 -7.65 -12.02
CA ARG A 132 -14.98 -6.91 -12.06
C ARG A 132 -15.15 -5.40 -12.21
N THR A 133 -16.21 -4.95 -12.89
CA THR A 133 -16.54 -3.53 -13.02
C THR A 133 -17.06 -2.97 -11.68
N ILE A 134 -17.96 -3.69 -11.01
CA ILE A 134 -18.47 -3.33 -9.67
C ILE A 134 -17.33 -3.38 -8.64
N ASP A 135 -16.48 -4.41 -8.67
CA ASP A 135 -15.28 -4.54 -7.83
C ASP A 135 -14.39 -3.30 -7.93
N MET A 136 -14.25 -2.70 -9.12
CA MET A 136 -13.49 -1.46 -9.31
C MET A 136 -14.30 -0.24 -8.81
N ALA A 137 -15.60 -0.17 -9.12
CA ALA A 137 -16.46 0.92 -8.70
C ALA A 137 -16.60 1.03 -7.16
N VAL A 138 -16.59 -0.09 -6.43
CA VAL A 138 -16.51 -0.09 -4.96
C VAL A 138 -15.19 0.55 -4.50
N ARG A 139 -14.07 0.23 -5.12
CA ARG A 139 -12.74 0.75 -4.74
C ARG A 139 -12.63 2.26 -4.96
N VAL A 140 -13.04 2.72 -6.15
CA VAL A 140 -13.05 4.14 -6.49
C VAL A 140 -14.10 4.89 -5.65
N GLY A 141 -15.27 4.31 -5.44
CA GLY A 141 -16.29 4.87 -4.57
C GLY A 141 -15.80 5.03 -3.12
N THR A 142 -15.09 4.02 -2.57
CA THR A 142 -14.51 4.11 -1.22
C THR A 142 -13.43 5.19 -1.18
N GLN A 143 -12.57 5.26 -2.21
CA GLN A 143 -11.55 6.29 -2.32
C GLN A 143 -12.15 7.72 -2.31
N LEU A 144 -13.17 7.97 -3.14
CA LEU A 144 -13.85 9.26 -3.19
C LEU A 144 -14.53 9.56 -1.86
N TYR A 145 -15.30 8.61 -1.31
CA TYR A 145 -15.96 8.75 -0.01
C TYR A 145 -14.99 9.07 1.14
N LEU A 146 -13.86 8.37 1.24
CA LEU A 146 -12.83 8.67 2.24
C LEU A 146 -12.12 10.00 1.99
N SER A 147 -12.14 10.53 0.76
CA SER A 147 -11.55 11.83 0.44
C SER A 147 -12.41 13.00 0.94
N ASP A 148 -13.75 12.86 0.95
CA ASP A 148 -14.68 13.82 1.55
C ASP A 148 -16.05 13.15 1.82
N PRO A 149 -16.28 12.60 3.02
CA PRO A 149 -17.54 11.93 3.35
C PRO A 149 -18.77 12.84 3.26
N ASN A 150 -18.59 14.17 3.41
CA ASN A 150 -19.68 15.15 3.37
C ASN A 150 -20.07 15.50 1.94
N ARG A 151 -19.11 15.53 1.00
CA ARG A 151 -19.42 15.68 -0.42
C ARG A 151 -20.07 14.40 -0.98
N TYR A 152 -19.55 13.24 -0.60
CA TYR A 152 -19.93 11.96 -1.20
C TYR A 152 -20.95 11.16 -0.38
N VAL A 153 -21.90 11.84 0.28
CA VAL A 153 -22.92 11.22 1.14
C VAL A 153 -23.70 10.12 0.41
N SER A 154 -24.07 10.30 -0.86
CA SER A 154 -24.82 9.28 -1.62
C SER A 154 -24.02 7.99 -1.86
N LEU A 155 -22.68 8.06 -1.91
CA LEU A 155 -21.83 6.85 -1.92
C LEU A 155 -21.88 6.14 -0.55
N GLY A 156 -21.92 6.89 0.55
CA GLY A 156 -22.15 6.36 1.90
C GLY A 156 -23.51 5.66 2.02
N GLU A 157 -24.58 6.28 1.54
CA GLU A 157 -25.92 5.67 1.46
C GLU A 157 -25.91 4.40 0.60
N ARG A 158 -25.15 4.40 -0.51
CA ARG A 158 -25.02 3.23 -1.38
C ARG A 158 -24.23 2.10 -0.70
N PHE A 159 -23.21 2.40 0.10
CA PHE A 159 -22.54 1.42 0.96
C PHE A 159 -23.49 0.85 2.01
N GLN A 160 -24.33 1.69 2.64
CA GLN A 160 -25.35 1.23 3.57
C GLN A 160 -26.33 0.25 2.89
N GLN A 161 -26.84 0.58 1.70
CA GLN A 161 -27.68 -0.31 0.91
C GLN A 161 -26.98 -1.62 0.53
N THR A 162 -25.69 -1.58 0.18
CA THR A 162 -24.88 -2.78 -0.07
C THR A 162 -24.79 -3.65 1.19
N ILE A 163 -24.54 -3.06 2.36
CA ILE A 163 -24.53 -3.78 3.65
C ILE A 163 -25.88 -4.44 3.97
N ASP A 164 -27.00 -3.79 3.64
CA ASP A 164 -28.34 -4.29 3.96
C ASP A 164 -28.88 -5.29 2.92
N ARG A 165 -28.43 -5.23 1.65
CA ARG A 165 -29.07 -5.96 0.54
C ARG A 165 -28.14 -6.78 -0.36
N SER A 166 -26.84 -6.48 -0.45
CA SER A 166 -25.93 -7.27 -1.31
C SER A 166 -25.82 -8.72 -0.84
N PRO A 167 -25.86 -9.71 -1.74
CA PRO A 167 -25.56 -11.11 -1.42
C PRO A 167 -24.04 -11.38 -1.40
N ASP A 168 -23.20 -10.49 -1.96
CA ASP A 168 -21.76 -10.69 -2.01
C ASP A 168 -21.09 -10.23 -0.69
N PRO A 169 -20.43 -11.14 0.05
CA PRO A 169 -19.82 -10.83 1.33
C PRO A 169 -18.57 -9.94 1.22
N GLU A 170 -17.88 -9.89 0.07
CA GLU A 170 -16.72 -9.03 -0.13
C GLU A 170 -17.17 -7.57 -0.33
N TRP A 171 -18.24 -7.33 -1.10
CA TRP A 171 -18.82 -6.00 -1.25
C TRP A 171 -19.42 -5.46 0.05
N VAL A 172 -20.05 -6.33 0.86
CA VAL A 172 -20.51 -5.97 2.21
C VAL A 172 -19.34 -5.62 3.13
N ALA A 173 -18.27 -6.42 3.11
CA ALA A 173 -17.06 -6.16 3.88
C ALA A 173 -16.40 -4.82 3.51
N MET A 174 -16.19 -4.55 2.21
CA MET A 174 -15.63 -3.29 1.73
C MET A 174 -16.50 -2.08 2.10
N SER A 175 -17.82 -2.21 1.95
CA SER A 175 -18.77 -1.15 2.31
C SER A 175 -18.73 -0.83 3.81
N LEU A 176 -18.62 -1.85 4.67
CA LEU A 176 -18.50 -1.68 6.12
C LEU A 176 -17.18 -0.99 6.49
N SER A 177 -16.05 -1.45 5.96
CA SER A 177 -14.73 -0.85 6.22
C SER A 177 -14.66 0.60 5.73
N GLY A 178 -15.23 0.89 4.55
CA GLY A 178 -15.32 2.24 3.99
C GLY A 178 -16.15 3.19 4.86
N LEU A 179 -17.35 2.78 5.28
CA LEU A 179 -18.19 3.58 6.19
C LEU A 179 -17.52 3.83 7.55
N ALA A 180 -16.96 2.79 8.18
CA ALA A 180 -16.30 2.92 9.48
C ALA A 180 -15.11 3.90 9.41
N ARG A 181 -14.28 3.79 8.36
CA ARG A 181 -13.15 4.70 8.13
C ARG A 181 -13.56 6.11 7.68
N GLY A 182 -14.79 6.29 7.20
CA GLY A 182 -15.40 7.59 6.90
C GLY A 182 -15.83 8.40 8.13
N GLY A 183 -15.60 7.89 9.35
CA GLY A 183 -15.82 8.65 10.59
C GLY A 183 -17.11 8.31 11.36
N LEU A 184 -17.69 7.13 11.13
CA LEU A 184 -18.78 6.64 11.99
C LEU A 184 -18.32 6.46 13.44
N SER A 185 -19.25 6.67 14.39
CA SER A 185 -19.00 6.44 15.81
C SER A 185 -18.87 4.94 16.13
N PRO A 186 -18.22 4.57 17.26
CA PRO A 186 -18.14 3.17 17.70
C PRO A 186 -19.51 2.48 17.80
N GLU A 187 -20.55 3.20 18.21
CA GLU A 187 -21.92 2.70 18.33
C GLU A 187 -22.55 2.43 16.95
N GLN A 188 -22.33 3.32 15.99
CA GLN A 188 -22.78 3.15 14.60
C GLN A 188 -22.07 1.97 13.93
N ILE A 189 -20.76 1.82 14.14
CA ILE A 189 -19.97 0.67 13.68
C ILE A 189 -20.51 -0.62 14.32
N GLN A 190 -20.75 -0.64 15.63
CA GLN A 190 -21.27 -1.80 16.34
C GLN A 190 -22.67 -2.22 15.84
N ALA A 191 -23.55 -1.26 15.54
CA ALA A 191 -24.87 -1.53 14.96
C ALA A 191 -24.77 -2.14 13.54
N LEU A 192 -23.83 -1.66 12.72
CA LEU A 192 -23.54 -2.25 11.40
C LEU A 192 -22.94 -3.67 11.51
N VAL A 193 -22.00 -3.87 12.44
CA VAL A 193 -21.43 -5.18 12.77
C VAL A 193 -22.51 -6.19 13.16
N GLY A 194 -23.49 -5.76 13.97
CA GLY A 194 -24.66 -6.56 14.33
C GLY A 194 -25.49 -6.98 13.11
N ARG A 195 -25.84 -6.02 12.25
CA ARG A 195 -26.58 -6.28 10.99
C ARG A 195 -25.84 -7.25 10.07
N VAL A 196 -24.54 -7.07 9.85
CA VAL A 196 -23.74 -7.96 9.00
C VAL A 196 -23.69 -9.38 9.57
N LYS A 197 -23.50 -9.56 10.88
CA LYS A 197 -23.51 -10.88 11.52
C LYS A 197 -24.87 -11.58 11.40
N ALA A 198 -25.97 -10.83 11.51
CA ALA A 198 -27.32 -11.37 11.34
C ALA A 198 -27.60 -11.81 9.88
N ARG A 199 -27.16 -11.03 8.88
CA ARG A 199 -27.31 -11.37 7.45
C ARG A 199 -26.43 -12.54 7.02
N PHE A 200 -25.24 -12.67 7.60
CA PHE A 200 -24.25 -13.70 7.24
C PHE A 200 -23.91 -14.56 8.47
N PRO A 201 -24.76 -15.52 8.91
CA PRO A 201 -24.49 -16.31 10.12
C PRO A 201 -23.15 -17.07 10.06
N ASN A 202 -22.71 -17.47 8.87
CA ASN A 202 -21.41 -18.12 8.62
C ASN A 202 -20.26 -17.12 8.30
N TRP A 203 -20.37 -15.86 8.75
CA TRP A 203 -19.38 -14.79 8.50
C TRP A 203 -17.94 -15.18 8.86
N SER A 204 -17.76 -16.02 9.89
CA SER A 204 -16.45 -16.46 10.39
C SER A 204 -15.73 -17.41 9.43
N ALA A 205 -16.43 -18.04 8.49
CA ALA A 205 -15.85 -18.87 7.44
C ALA A 205 -15.48 -18.07 6.18
N ASN A 206 -16.02 -16.86 6.02
CA ASN A 206 -15.66 -15.96 4.92
C ASN A 206 -14.51 -15.03 5.36
N VAL A 207 -13.35 -15.11 4.70
CA VAL A 207 -12.16 -14.36 5.12
C VAL A 207 -12.38 -12.84 5.11
N SER A 208 -13.05 -12.29 4.09
CA SER A 208 -13.30 -10.85 3.96
C SER A 208 -14.20 -10.32 5.09
N LEU A 209 -15.29 -11.01 5.42
CA LEU A 209 -16.14 -10.66 6.56
C LEU A 209 -15.42 -10.89 7.89
N GLN A 210 -14.77 -12.05 8.08
CA GLN A 210 -14.04 -12.39 9.30
C GLN A 210 -12.99 -11.32 9.66
N THR A 211 -12.20 -10.90 8.68
CA THR A 211 -11.13 -9.90 8.87
C THR A 211 -11.70 -8.51 9.10
N THR A 212 -12.68 -8.08 8.31
CA THR A 212 -13.35 -6.77 8.50
C THR A 212 -14.03 -6.67 9.86
N LEU A 213 -14.80 -7.68 10.25
CA LEU A 213 -15.49 -7.68 11.56
C LEU A 213 -14.51 -7.75 12.75
N ARG A 214 -13.27 -8.20 12.54
CA ARG A 214 -12.18 -8.09 13.51
C ARG A 214 -11.55 -6.70 13.52
N GLU A 215 -11.30 -6.11 12.35
CA GLU A 215 -10.87 -4.71 12.23
C GLU A 215 -11.85 -3.76 12.93
N MET A 216 -13.16 -3.93 12.73
CA MET A 216 -14.17 -3.12 13.40
C MET A 216 -14.11 -3.25 14.93
N ALA A 217 -13.78 -4.44 15.45
CA ALA A 217 -13.62 -4.64 16.89
C ALA A 217 -12.37 -3.93 17.44
N GLU A 218 -11.26 -3.91 16.69
CA GLU A 218 -10.05 -3.14 17.04
C GLU A 218 -10.28 -1.62 16.91
N LEU A 219 -11.14 -1.14 16.00
CA LEU A 219 -11.52 0.27 15.92
C LEU A 219 -12.37 0.72 17.13
N ILE A 220 -13.25 -0.15 17.61
CA ILE A 220 -14.09 0.11 18.79
C ILE A 220 -13.29 -0.02 20.10
N SER A 221 -12.42 -1.01 20.19
CA SER A 221 -11.63 -1.35 21.38
C SER A 221 -10.22 -1.80 20.98
N PRO A 222 -9.29 -0.86 20.72
CA PRO A 222 -7.94 -1.18 20.28
C PRO A 222 -7.18 -2.08 21.26
N GLY A 223 -6.60 -3.17 20.76
CA GLY A 223 -5.74 -4.03 21.56
C GLY A 223 -4.45 -3.33 22.02
N THR A 224 -3.99 -3.67 23.23
CA THR A 224 -2.67 -3.22 23.73
C THR A 224 -1.55 -3.79 22.87
N VAL A 225 -0.70 -2.93 22.32
CA VAL A 225 0.47 -3.35 21.55
C VAL A 225 1.55 -3.89 22.49
N PRO A 226 2.11 -5.09 22.26
CA PRO A 226 3.14 -5.66 23.12
C PRO A 226 4.47 -4.87 23.05
N PRO A 227 5.44 -5.12 23.94
CA PRO A 227 6.70 -4.39 23.95
C PRO A 227 7.43 -4.48 22.61
N LEU A 228 7.72 -3.34 21.99
CA LEU A 228 8.43 -3.29 20.70
C LEU A 228 9.84 -3.89 20.79
N GLY A 229 10.52 -3.71 21.92
CA GLY A 229 11.82 -4.33 22.19
C GLY A 229 11.81 -5.85 22.00
N ASP A 230 10.75 -6.54 22.42
CA ASP A 230 10.62 -7.99 22.23
C ASP A 230 10.60 -8.38 20.73
N LEU A 231 9.93 -7.58 19.89
CA LEU A 231 9.82 -7.82 18.45
C LEU A 231 11.14 -7.53 17.72
N LEU A 232 11.81 -6.44 18.09
CA LEU A 232 13.08 -6.03 17.50
C LEU A 232 14.23 -6.95 17.94
N ASN A 233 14.22 -7.43 19.18
CA ASN A 233 15.23 -8.35 19.70
C ASN A 233 15.01 -9.79 19.24
N TRP A 234 13.78 -10.17 18.86
CA TRP A 234 13.47 -11.48 18.28
C TRP A 234 14.28 -11.81 17.02
N THR A 235 14.53 -13.10 16.80
CA THR A 235 15.19 -13.61 15.59
C THR A 235 14.33 -14.70 14.98
N ILE A 236 13.63 -14.37 13.89
CA ILE A 236 12.72 -15.31 13.19
C ILE A 236 13.49 -16.52 12.67
N ALA A 237 14.72 -16.31 12.17
CA ALA A 237 15.62 -17.36 11.70
C ALA A 237 17.09 -16.95 11.91
N PRO A 238 17.96 -17.82 12.45
CA PRO A 238 19.39 -17.57 12.51
C PRO A 238 19.99 -17.36 11.11
N LYS A 239 21.02 -16.51 11.00
CA LYS A 239 21.74 -16.22 9.75
C LYS A 239 20.86 -15.65 8.62
N GLN A 240 19.72 -15.05 8.95
CA GLN A 240 18.85 -14.37 7.99
C GLN A 240 18.57 -12.93 8.38
N VAL A 241 18.54 -12.07 7.35
CA VAL A 241 18.31 -10.63 7.52
C VAL A 241 16.87 -10.35 7.92
N GLN A 242 16.65 -9.32 8.73
CA GLN A 242 15.32 -8.90 9.18
C GLN A 242 15.19 -7.38 9.00
N LEU A 243 14.33 -6.96 8.06
CA LEU A 243 13.96 -5.56 7.85
C LEU A 243 12.67 -5.28 8.61
N TYR A 244 12.72 -4.39 9.59
CA TYR A 244 11.51 -3.92 10.27
C TYR A 244 11.03 -2.64 9.59
N VAL A 245 9.71 -2.52 9.39
CA VAL A 245 9.02 -1.38 8.80
C VAL A 245 8.00 -0.91 9.83
N LEU A 246 8.30 0.20 10.50
CA LEU A 246 7.53 0.72 11.61
C LEU A 246 6.74 1.95 11.14
N CYS A 247 5.43 1.89 11.27
CA CYS A 247 4.50 2.88 10.75
C CYS A 247 3.66 3.52 11.87
N GLN A 248 3.18 4.74 11.64
CA GLN A 248 1.97 5.19 12.34
C GLN A 248 0.75 4.41 11.82
N GLN A 249 -0.34 4.39 12.59
CA GLN A 249 -1.63 3.88 12.11
C GLN A 249 -2.18 4.70 10.93
N ASP A 250 -1.82 5.99 10.87
CA ASP A 250 -2.13 6.84 9.72
C ASP A 250 -1.18 6.52 8.55
N ARG A 251 -1.72 5.93 7.49
CA ARG A 251 -0.97 5.53 6.27
C ARG A 251 -0.57 6.71 5.39
N ASP A 252 -1.04 7.92 5.69
CA ASP A 252 -0.53 9.15 5.11
C ASP A 252 0.78 9.64 5.78
N VAL A 253 1.33 8.89 6.74
CA VAL A 253 2.65 9.13 7.33
C VAL A 253 3.67 8.10 6.81
N LEU A 254 4.89 8.54 6.49
CA LEU A 254 5.98 7.64 6.09
C LEU A 254 6.36 6.69 7.24
N CYS A 255 6.58 5.43 6.89
CA CYS A 255 7.12 4.43 7.80
C CYS A 255 8.64 4.54 7.88
N GLN A 256 9.19 4.34 9.07
CA GLN A 256 10.63 4.24 9.30
C GLN A 256 11.08 2.79 9.18
N THR A 257 12.23 2.52 8.55
CA THR A 257 12.78 1.16 8.51
C THR A 257 14.03 1.01 9.38
N VAL A 258 14.26 -0.18 9.92
CA VAL A 258 15.56 -0.54 10.53
C VAL A 258 15.94 -1.95 10.12
N LEU A 259 17.23 -2.18 9.90
CA LEU A 259 17.74 -3.43 9.35
C LEU A 259 18.59 -4.17 10.39
N LYS A 260 18.30 -5.46 10.55
CA LYS A 260 19.01 -6.40 11.44
C LYS A 260 19.68 -7.49 10.61
N ASP A 261 20.95 -7.73 10.88
CA ASP A 261 21.78 -8.70 10.15
C ASP A 261 21.51 -10.15 10.55
N GLY A 262 22.20 -11.09 9.89
CA GLY A 262 22.09 -12.53 10.19
C GLY A 262 22.67 -12.94 11.54
N ASN A 263 23.49 -12.10 12.18
CA ASN A 263 24.04 -12.30 13.52
C ASN A 263 23.10 -11.72 14.62
N GLY A 264 22.12 -10.92 14.22
CA GLY A 264 21.18 -10.25 15.12
C GLY A 264 21.59 -8.82 15.51
N ALA A 265 22.65 -8.28 14.92
CA ALA A 265 23.06 -6.88 15.13
C ALA A 265 22.24 -5.94 14.23
N PHE A 266 21.89 -4.76 14.75
CA PHE A 266 21.29 -3.71 13.92
C PHE A 266 22.35 -2.99 13.10
N VAL A 267 22.07 -2.81 11.81
CA VAL A 267 22.93 -2.05 10.89
C VAL A 267 22.90 -0.58 11.30
N ARG A 268 24.09 0.03 11.38
CA ARG A 268 24.28 1.41 11.80
C ARG A 268 25.01 2.22 10.74
N GLN A 269 24.80 3.52 10.76
CA GLN A 269 25.54 4.51 10.00
C GLN A 269 26.89 4.80 10.67
N GLN A 270 27.76 5.56 9.99
CA GLN A 270 29.12 5.87 10.49
C GLN A 270 29.11 6.68 11.79
N ASP A 271 28.05 7.46 12.05
CA ASP A 271 27.83 8.23 13.27
C ASP A 271 27.22 7.39 14.43
N GLY A 272 27.00 6.09 14.21
CA GLY A 272 26.40 5.18 15.18
C GLY A 272 24.87 5.19 15.21
N GLN A 273 24.18 6.05 14.44
CA GLN A 273 22.73 6.00 14.33
C GLN A 273 22.26 4.72 13.62
N LEU A 274 21.02 4.31 13.84
CA LEU A 274 20.43 3.20 13.10
C LEU A 274 20.38 3.53 11.61
N TRP A 275 20.72 2.55 10.77
CA TRP A 275 20.52 2.66 9.32
C TRP A 275 19.02 2.65 9.03
N SER A 276 18.58 3.51 8.09
CA SER A 276 17.18 3.62 7.73
C SER A 276 16.95 4.15 6.32
N VAL A 277 15.83 3.72 5.73
CA VAL A 277 15.20 4.27 4.52
C VAL A 277 13.70 4.47 4.81
N PRO A 278 13.11 5.66 4.56
CA PRO A 278 11.67 5.83 4.68
C PRO A 278 10.91 5.03 3.61
N LEU A 279 9.70 4.57 3.91
CA LEU A 279 8.81 3.89 2.96
C LEU A 279 7.36 4.38 3.11
N LEU A 280 6.64 4.52 1.98
CA LEU A 280 5.20 4.77 1.96
C LEU A 280 4.45 3.46 1.70
N LEU A 281 3.52 3.10 2.60
CA LEU A 281 2.76 1.83 2.56
C LEU A 281 1.30 1.99 2.10
N ARG A 282 0.96 3.19 1.62
CA ARG A 282 -0.38 3.66 1.29
C ARG A 282 -0.97 3.05 0.02
N SER A 283 -2.24 2.65 0.08
CA SER A 283 -3.08 2.36 -1.09
C SER A 283 -3.63 3.64 -1.73
N ILE A 284 -3.57 3.74 -3.06
CA ILE A 284 -4.26 4.77 -3.85
C ILE A 284 -5.75 4.84 -3.53
N HIS A 285 -6.40 3.70 -3.27
CA HIS A 285 -7.83 3.61 -3.01
C HIS A 285 -8.19 3.81 -1.53
N GLY A 286 -7.21 3.89 -0.62
CA GLY A 286 -7.44 3.97 0.82
C GLY A 286 -8.19 2.76 1.40
N LEU A 287 -8.14 1.58 0.76
CA LEU A 287 -8.88 0.38 1.20
C LEU A 287 -8.13 -0.33 2.33
N SER A 288 -8.83 -0.97 3.27
CA SER A 288 -8.17 -1.75 4.32
C SER A 288 -7.32 -2.92 3.79
N TRP A 289 -6.32 -3.30 4.58
CA TRP A 289 -5.28 -4.29 4.31
C TRP A 289 -5.80 -5.68 3.93
N ASN A 290 -7.05 -6.03 4.27
CA ASN A 290 -7.62 -7.34 3.95
C ASN A 290 -8.09 -7.44 2.49
N PHE A 291 -8.31 -6.31 1.81
CA PHE A 291 -8.80 -6.25 0.44
C PHE A 291 -7.68 -6.21 -0.61
N ILE A 292 -7.95 -6.77 -1.80
CA ILE A 292 -7.03 -6.68 -2.94
C ILE A 292 -6.88 -5.20 -3.34
N ARG A 293 -5.63 -4.71 -3.42
CA ARG A 293 -5.26 -3.28 -3.57
C ARG A 293 -5.50 -2.39 -2.34
N GLY A 294 -5.74 -2.94 -1.15
CA GLY A 294 -5.71 -2.17 0.09
C GLY A 294 -4.31 -1.93 0.63
N GLU A 295 -4.24 -1.23 1.77
CA GLU A 295 -3.00 -0.90 2.50
C GLU A 295 -2.07 -2.10 2.63
N THR A 296 -0.77 -1.87 2.79
CA THR A 296 0.16 -2.96 3.11
C THR A 296 -0.20 -3.55 4.49
N PRO A 297 -0.51 -4.86 4.60
CA PRO A 297 -0.83 -5.48 5.89
C PRO A 297 0.38 -5.55 6.81
N GLN A 298 0.13 -5.43 8.11
CA GLN A 298 1.09 -5.71 9.18
C GLN A 298 1.48 -7.20 9.22
N GLY A 299 2.59 -7.52 9.86
CA GLY A 299 3.07 -8.88 10.04
C GLY A 299 4.29 -9.24 9.20
N ILE A 300 4.51 -10.56 9.10
CA ILE A 300 5.72 -11.16 8.55
C ILE A 300 5.54 -11.45 7.06
N TYR A 301 6.52 -11.02 6.28
CA TYR A 301 6.71 -11.36 4.87
C TYR A 301 8.02 -12.12 4.70
N ARG A 302 8.03 -13.11 3.82
CA ARG A 302 9.26 -13.76 3.39
C ARG A 302 9.93 -12.93 2.30
N MET A 303 11.19 -12.56 2.50
CA MET A 303 11.99 -11.77 1.55
C MET A 303 13.02 -12.65 0.83
N GLU A 304 13.06 -12.61 -0.51
CA GLU A 304 13.96 -13.48 -1.30
C GLU A 304 14.55 -12.79 -2.55
N GLY A 305 15.62 -12.02 -2.37
CA GLY A 305 16.33 -11.32 -3.44
C GLY A 305 15.43 -10.36 -4.24
N VAL A 306 15.77 -10.16 -5.52
CA VAL A 306 15.15 -9.13 -6.36
C VAL A 306 14.44 -9.64 -7.62
N VAL A 307 13.60 -8.80 -8.21
CA VAL A 307 13.23 -8.81 -9.64
C VAL A 307 14.08 -7.73 -10.34
N PRO A 308 14.77 -8.02 -11.46
CA PRO A 308 15.41 -6.98 -12.26
C PRO A 308 14.42 -5.90 -12.71
N GLN A 309 14.91 -4.67 -12.77
CA GLN A 309 14.23 -3.48 -13.32
C GLN A 309 15.32 -2.59 -13.96
N PRO A 310 14.94 -1.61 -14.81
CA PRO A 310 13.59 -1.36 -15.30
C PRO A 310 13.06 -2.51 -16.18
N ASP A 311 11.74 -2.52 -16.41
CA ASP A 311 11.15 -3.23 -17.55
C ASP A 311 10.22 -2.28 -18.34
N ASP A 312 10.12 -2.57 -19.64
CA ASP A 312 9.38 -1.78 -20.65
C ASP A 312 7.86 -1.66 -20.36
N GLU A 313 7.29 -2.55 -19.54
CA GLU A 313 5.84 -2.63 -19.28
C GLU A 313 5.46 -1.87 -17.99
N PHE A 314 6.32 -1.85 -16.98
CA PHE A 314 6.00 -1.40 -15.63
C PHE A 314 6.91 -0.32 -15.04
N PHE A 315 7.90 0.20 -15.78
CA PHE A 315 8.77 1.31 -15.33
C PHE A 315 8.04 2.41 -14.54
N ARG A 316 6.90 2.89 -15.04
CA ARG A 316 6.11 3.93 -14.34
C ARG A 316 5.67 3.50 -12.95
N ALA A 317 5.17 2.27 -12.79
CA ALA A 317 4.72 1.74 -11.51
C ALA A 317 5.86 1.45 -10.51
N TYR A 318 7.05 1.10 -11.01
CA TYR A 318 8.10 0.42 -10.23
C TYR A 318 9.45 1.13 -10.16
N GLY A 319 9.70 2.11 -11.03
CA GLY A 319 10.98 2.80 -11.14
C GLY A 319 12.02 2.01 -11.94
N GLN A 320 13.27 2.46 -11.91
CA GLN A 320 14.39 1.81 -12.61
C GLN A 320 15.19 0.82 -11.75
N PHE A 321 14.97 0.78 -10.43
CA PHE A 321 15.80 -0.04 -9.53
C PHE A 321 15.16 -1.41 -9.22
N PRO A 322 15.95 -2.50 -9.13
CA PRO A 322 15.44 -3.86 -8.87
C PRO A 322 14.51 -3.97 -7.66
N LEU A 323 13.40 -4.69 -7.82
CA LEU A 323 12.35 -4.79 -6.80
C LEU A 323 12.67 -5.87 -5.77
N VAL A 324 12.56 -5.56 -4.48
CA VAL A 324 12.68 -6.58 -3.42
C VAL A 324 11.45 -7.48 -3.46
N LYS A 325 11.65 -8.80 -3.61
CA LYS A 325 10.55 -9.78 -3.63
C LYS A 325 10.09 -10.11 -2.22
N LEU A 326 8.85 -9.76 -1.92
CA LEU A 326 8.15 -10.19 -0.70
C LEU A 326 7.08 -11.23 -1.06
N PHE A 327 6.90 -12.19 -0.16
CA PHE A 327 5.82 -13.16 -0.20
C PHE A 327 5.04 -13.12 1.12
N VAL A 328 3.72 -13.21 1.05
CA VAL A 328 2.86 -13.45 2.22
C VAL A 328 2.62 -14.96 2.43
N PRO A 329 2.10 -15.40 3.60
CA PRO A 329 1.68 -16.78 3.78
C PRO A 329 0.77 -17.28 2.65
N PHE A 330 0.84 -18.56 2.31
CA PHE A 330 0.09 -19.20 1.21
C PHE A 330 0.43 -18.71 -0.22
N GLU A 331 1.24 -17.66 -0.40
CA GLU A 331 1.67 -17.19 -1.72
C GLU A 331 2.64 -18.20 -2.39
N PRO A 332 2.34 -18.68 -3.62
CA PRO A 332 3.24 -19.58 -4.33
C PRO A 332 4.53 -18.88 -4.79
N GLY A 333 5.62 -19.64 -4.90
CA GLY A 333 6.90 -19.15 -5.45
C GLY A 333 7.96 -18.80 -4.40
N ALA A 334 7.60 -18.64 -3.12
CA ALA A 334 8.57 -18.57 -2.04
C ALA A 334 9.40 -19.88 -1.98
N LYS A 335 10.73 -19.78 -1.97
CA LYS A 335 11.63 -20.93 -1.84
C LYS A 335 11.56 -21.55 -0.46
N GLN A 336 11.40 -20.74 0.58
CA GLN A 336 11.34 -21.20 1.97
C GLN A 336 10.65 -20.14 2.84
N PHE A 337 9.33 -20.19 3.00
CA PHE A 337 8.63 -19.23 3.89
C PHE A 337 8.94 -19.48 5.37
N VAL A 338 8.94 -20.74 5.81
CA VAL A 338 9.23 -21.12 7.20
C VAL A 338 10.68 -21.61 7.28
N PRO A 339 11.46 -21.23 8.30
CA PRO A 339 12.85 -21.68 8.43
C PRO A 339 12.99 -23.20 8.34
N GLY A 340 13.90 -23.67 7.46
CA GLY A 340 14.13 -25.09 7.22
C GLY A 340 13.04 -25.85 6.44
N LYS A 341 11.99 -25.18 5.94
CA LYS A 341 10.89 -25.82 5.20
C LYS A 341 10.73 -25.24 3.80
N ALA A 342 11.06 -26.05 2.79
CA ALA A 342 10.95 -25.66 1.39
C ALA A 342 9.52 -25.30 0.98
N GLY A 343 9.40 -24.29 0.12
CA GLY A 343 8.17 -23.81 -0.48
C GLY A 343 7.43 -22.72 0.30
N ALA A 344 6.23 -22.43 -0.19
CA ALA A 344 5.27 -21.51 0.40
C ALA A 344 4.78 -21.99 1.78
N PHE A 345 4.33 -21.06 2.60
CA PHE A 345 3.67 -21.39 3.87
C PHE A 345 2.37 -22.17 3.63
N ARG A 346 2.24 -23.35 4.26
CA ARG A 346 1.04 -24.21 4.21
C ARG A 346 0.49 -24.54 5.61
N GLY A 347 0.95 -23.83 6.63
CA GLY A 347 0.62 -24.10 8.03
C GLY A 347 -0.71 -23.50 8.50
N THR A 348 -0.97 -23.68 9.79
CA THR A 348 -2.05 -23.06 10.55
C THR A 348 -1.65 -21.67 11.06
N LEU A 349 -2.61 -20.91 11.60
CA LEU A 349 -2.30 -19.64 12.30
C LEU A 349 -1.34 -19.85 13.49
N ALA A 350 -1.45 -20.98 14.18
CA ALA A 350 -0.52 -21.33 15.26
C ALA A 350 0.92 -21.50 14.76
N ASP A 351 1.10 -21.97 13.52
CA ASP A 351 2.43 -22.11 12.90
C ASP A 351 3.02 -20.75 12.52
N TYR A 352 2.19 -19.84 12.00
CA TYR A 352 2.59 -18.45 11.74
C TYR A 352 2.96 -17.73 13.04
N ARG A 353 2.13 -17.87 14.10
CA ARG A 353 2.39 -17.28 15.42
C ARG A 353 3.71 -17.77 16.06
N ARG A 354 4.23 -18.94 15.72
CA ARG A 354 5.55 -19.40 16.21
C ARG A 354 6.73 -18.66 15.58
N LEU A 355 6.53 -17.93 14.48
CA LEU A 355 7.51 -17.01 13.91
C LEU A 355 7.65 -15.70 14.72
N LEU A 356 6.76 -15.44 15.67
CA LEU A 356 6.77 -14.24 16.53
C LEU A 356 7.30 -14.55 17.95
N PRO A 357 7.88 -13.55 18.64
CA PRO A 357 8.24 -13.69 20.05
C PRO A 357 7.00 -13.94 20.92
N PRO A 358 7.13 -14.61 22.08
CA PRO A 358 5.99 -15.05 22.90
C PRO A 358 4.95 -13.96 23.21
N SER A 359 5.38 -12.75 23.57
CA SER A 359 4.50 -11.60 23.88
C SER A 359 3.68 -11.12 22.68
N TRP A 360 4.17 -11.30 21.46
CA TRP A 360 3.51 -10.87 20.22
C TRP A 360 2.56 -11.91 19.63
N ARG A 361 2.60 -13.17 20.07
CA ARG A 361 1.82 -14.26 19.46
C ARG A 361 0.31 -14.05 19.53
N ASN A 362 -0.17 -13.31 20.53
CA ASN A 362 -1.60 -13.06 20.73
C ASN A 362 -2.08 -11.71 20.18
N TYR A 363 -1.19 -10.77 19.86
CA TYR A 363 -1.57 -9.50 19.24
C TYR A 363 -2.19 -9.77 17.86
N TRP A 364 -3.38 -9.22 17.60
CA TRP A 364 -4.13 -9.56 16.39
C TRP A 364 -3.55 -8.93 15.13
N ALA A 365 -3.20 -7.64 15.18
CA ALA A 365 -2.83 -6.88 13.99
C ALA A 365 -1.53 -7.38 13.31
N ILE A 366 -0.54 -7.90 14.06
CA ILE A 366 0.66 -8.53 13.47
C ILE A 366 0.36 -9.84 12.68
N GLN A 367 -0.90 -10.29 12.63
CA GLN A 367 -1.36 -11.44 11.85
C GLN A 367 -1.98 -11.04 10.51
N GLU A 368 -2.11 -9.75 10.19
CA GLU A 368 -2.75 -9.27 8.95
C GLU A 368 -2.17 -9.91 7.69
N SER A 369 -0.84 -10.05 7.56
CA SER A 369 -0.20 -10.66 6.38
C SER A 369 -0.62 -12.13 6.17
N PHE A 370 -0.84 -12.89 7.25
CA PHE A 370 -1.37 -14.25 7.20
C PHE A 370 -2.79 -14.28 6.62
N TRP A 371 -3.64 -13.35 7.03
CA TRP A 371 -5.03 -13.28 6.57
C TRP A 371 -5.16 -12.70 5.16
N ALA A 372 -4.32 -11.74 4.81
CA ALA A 372 -4.16 -11.23 3.46
C ALA A 372 -3.70 -12.33 2.49
N GLY A 373 -2.70 -13.13 2.87
CA GLY A 373 -2.29 -14.31 2.11
C GLY A 373 -3.42 -15.34 1.98
N LYS A 374 -4.18 -15.57 3.05
CA LYS A 374 -5.35 -16.47 3.05
C LYS A 374 -6.52 -15.94 2.20
N SER A 375 -6.68 -14.62 2.05
CA SER A 375 -7.64 -14.01 1.12
C SER A 375 -7.14 -13.97 -0.33
N GLY A 376 -5.88 -14.35 -0.59
CA GLY A 376 -5.29 -14.43 -1.92
C GLY A 376 -4.54 -13.16 -2.36
N ARG A 377 -4.25 -12.22 -1.46
CA ARG A 377 -3.27 -11.16 -1.74
C ARG A 377 -1.88 -11.78 -1.97
N SER A 378 -1.13 -11.21 -2.90
CA SER A 378 0.18 -11.70 -3.36
C SER A 378 0.93 -10.59 -4.09
N TYR A 379 2.16 -10.87 -4.54
CA TYR A 379 3.00 -9.98 -5.35
C TYR A 379 3.43 -8.69 -4.66
N PHE A 380 3.51 -8.69 -3.32
CA PHE A 380 4.04 -7.56 -2.56
C PHE A 380 5.52 -7.31 -2.91
N ARG A 381 5.90 -6.06 -3.10
CA ARG A 381 7.28 -5.65 -3.40
C ARG A 381 7.68 -4.45 -2.56
N ILE A 382 8.99 -4.27 -2.37
CA ILE A 382 9.55 -2.94 -2.11
C ILE A 382 10.08 -2.42 -3.44
N HIS A 383 9.59 -1.26 -3.88
CA HIS A 383 9.86 -0.70 -5.20
C HIS A 383 9.95 0.82 -5.20
N GLY A 384 10.61 1.38 -6.20
CA GLY A 384 10.60 2.82 -6.47
C GLY A 384 9.36 3.22 -7.28
N THR A 385 9.46 4.28 -8.08
CA THR A 385 8.37 4.74 -8.94
C THR A 385 8.91 5.58 -10.09
N GLY A 386 8.42 5.35 -11.31
CA GLY A 386 8.69 6.22 -12.47
C GLY A 386 7.66 7.35 -12.62
N GLU A 387 6.55 7.29 -11.87
CA GLU A 387 5.52 8.33 -11.84
C GLU A 387 6.06 9.64 -11.26
N SER A 388 5.65 10.77 -11.84
CA SER A 388 5.93 12.08 -11.24
C SER A 388 5.12 12.30 -9.96
N PRO A 389 5.59 13.17 -9.04
CA PRO A 389 4.81 13.58 -7.87
C PRO A 389 3.39 14.07 -8.18
N ASP A 390 3.20 14.74 -9.32
CA ASP A 390 1.92 15.28 -9.77
C ASP A 390 1.01 14.27 -10.52
N PHE A 391 1.41 13.00 -10.65
CA PHE A 391 0.61 12.00 -11.37
C PHE A 391 -0.69 11.65 -10.64
N PHE A 392 -0.66 11.53 -9.31
CA PHE A 392 -1.86 11.29 -8.50
C PHE A 392 -2.37 12.61 -7.92
N SER A 393 -3.63 12.92 -8.15
CA SER A 393 -4.27 14.13 -7.62
C SER A 393 -4.58 14.03 -6.12
N GLY A 394 -4.79 15.19 -5.47
CA GLY A 394 -5.16 15.27 -4.06
C GLY A 394 -3.99 15.19 -3.07
N LYS A 395 -2.73 15.15 -3.55
CA LYS A 395 -1.54 15.14 -2.69
C LYS A 395 -1.30 16.44 -1.93
N ASP A 396 -1.79 17.58 -2.41
CA ASP A 396 -1.66 18.88 -1.73
C ASP A 396 -2.30 18.88 -0.33
N ARG A 397 -3.15 17.89 -0.03
CA ARG A 397 -3.74 17.64 1.28
C ARG A 397 -2.73 17.15 2.32
N ASN A 398 -1.57 16.65 1.89
CA ASN A 398 -0.47 16.24 2.75
C ASN A 398 0.90 16.58 2.11
N PRO A 399 1.46 17.76 2.40
CA PRO A 399 2.71 18.21 1.79
C PRO A 399 3.93 17.34 2.17
N ASP A 400 3.92 16.72 3.36
CA ASP A 400 5.04 15.92 3.87
C ASP A 400 5.31 14.66 3.01
N ILE A 401 4.30 14.18 2.29
CA ILE A 401 4.41 13.04 1.36
C ILE A 401 4.18 13.42 -0.11
N TYR A 402 4.16 14.71 -0.47
CA TYR A 402 3.85 15.17 -1.83
C TYR A 402 4.68 14.47 -2.92
N ASN A 403 5.98 14.31 -2.66
CA ASN A 403 6.94 13.64 -3.56
C ASN A 403 6.78 12.11 -3.63
N TRP A 404 5.95 11.50 -2.79
CA TRP A 404 5.76 10.06 -2.69
C TRP A 404 4.50 9.61 -3.43
N ASN A 405 4.56 8.45 -4.08
CA ASN A 405 3.46 7.89 -4.84
C ASN A 405 2.78 6.76 -4.05
N PRO A 406 1.44 6.80 -3.84
CA PRO A 406 0.72 5.67 -3.29
C PRO A 406 0.79 4.47 -4.24
N THR A 407 0.69 3.27 -3.70
CA THR A 407 0.77 2.03 -4.46
C THR A 407 -0.60 1.35 -4.54
N ILE A 408 -0.63 0.12 -5.05
CA ILE A 408 -1.77 -0.80 -4.91
C ILE A 408 -1.52 -1.83 -3.78
N GLY A 409 -0.87 -1.39 -2.69
CA GLY A 409 -0.63 -2.18 -1.48
C GLY A 409 0.78 -2.78 -1.34
N CYS A 410 1.75 -2.26 -2.10
CA CYS A 410 3.18 -2.51 -1.95
C CYS A 410 3.86 -1.40 -1.11
N LEU A 411 5.13 -1.61 -0.77
CA LEU A 411 5.95 -0.63 -0.07
C LEU A 411 6.69 0.22 -1.12
N SER A 412 6.41 1.52 -1.19
CA SER A 412 7.12 2.45 -2.07
C SER A 412 8.31 3.08 -1.35
N ALA A 413 9.47 3.08 -2.01
CA ALA A 413 10.61 3.94 -1.72
C ALA A 413 10.58 5.16 -2.65
N LEU A 414 11.18 6.28 -2.22
CA LEU A 414 11.22 7.50 -3.03
C LEU A 414 12.11 7.31 -4.26
N GLU A 415 11.62 7.80 -5.39
CA GLU A 415 12.36 7.88 -6.65
C GLU A 415 11.82 9.08 -7.44
N LEU A 416 12.71 9.99 -7.85
CA LEU A 416 12.35 11.29 -8.44
C LEU A 416 13.15 11.53 -9.72
N TYR A 417 12.48 12.11 -10.72
CA TYR A 417 13.02 12.36 -12.06
C TYR A 417 12.73 13.79 -12.51
N ASN A 418 13.71 14.45 -13.13
CA ASN A 418 13.52 15.75 -13.77
C ASN A 418 12.70 15.66 -15.06
N GLU A 419 12.45 16.82 -15.69
CA GLU A 419 11.67 16.94 -16.93
C GLU A 419 12.30 16.24 -18.13
N GLN A 420 13.61 15.98 -18.10
CA GLN A 420 14.37 15.28 -19.12
C GLN A 420 14.38 13.75 -18.90
N GLY A 421 13.74 13.27 -17.83
CA GLY A 421 13.70 11.86 -17.44
C GLY A 421 14.98 11.36 -16.77
N GLN A 422 15.82 12.26 -16.24
CA GLN A 422 17.03 11.93 -15.49
C GLN A 422 16.72 11.81 -14.00
N LEU A 423 17.34 10.85 -13.32
CA LEU A 423 17.16 10.65 -11.89
C LEU A 423 17.72 11.82 -11.06
N LEU A 424 16.93 12.33 -10.13
CA LEU A 424 17.31 13.34 -9.15
C LEU A 424 17.61 12.73 -7.77
N GLN A 425 16.77 11.78 -7.33
CA GLN A 425 16.89 11.14 -6.02
C GLN A 425 16.31 9.72 -6.08
N ALA A 426 16.93 8.77 -5.39
CA ALA A 426 16.36 7.44 -5.17
C ALA A 426 16.81 6.85 -3.83
N ASP A 427 15.89 6.20 -3.13
CA ASP A 427 16.17 5.45 -1.89
C ASP A 427 16.30 3.94 -2.11
N MET A 428 15.80 3.39 -3.23
CA MET A 428 15.99 1.99 -3.60
C MET A 428 17.47 1.55 -3.62
N PRO A 429 18.44 2.32 -4.18
CA PRO A 429 19.85 1.95 -4.11
C PRO A 429 20.38 1.80 -2.69
N LYS A 430 19.95 2.66 -1.75
CA LYS A 430 20.37 2.59 -0.33
C LYS A 430 19.88 1.29 0.31
N LEU A 431 18.61 0.93 0.07
CA LEU A 431 18.00 -0.31 0.55
C LEU A 431 18.67 -1.55 -0.06
N LEU A 432 18.86 -1.58 -1.38
CA LEU A 432 19.47 -2.69 -2.09
C LEU A 432 20.93 -2.92 -1.66
N ASN A 433 21.72 -1.86 -1.57
CA ASN A 433 23.11 -1.94 -1.13
C ASN A 433 23.21 -2.45 0.32
N ALA A 434 22.37 -1.96 1.22
CA ALA A 434 22.34 -2.43 2.61
C ALA A 434 21.98 -3.93 2.70
N LEU A 435 20.94 -4.37 1.99
CA LEU A 435 20.52 -5.78 1.95
C LEU A 435 21.59 -6.70 1.33
N GLN A 436 22.25 -6.25 0.25
CA GLN A 436 23.33 -7.01 -0.39
C GLN A 436 24.60 -7.06 0.47
N ALA A 437 24.94 -6.01 1.21
CA ALA A 437 26.11 -5.98 2.09
C ALA A 437 26.02 -7.03 3.22
N ILE A 438 24.84 -7.20 3.83
CA ILE A 438 24.66 -8.12 4.96
C ILE A 438 24.13 -9.51 4.56
N GLY A 439 23.51 -9.64 3.39
CA GLY A 439 22.85 -10.88 2.93
C GLY A 439 23.40 -11.45 1.61
N GLY A 440 24.34 -10.76 0.96
CA GLY A 440 24.89 -11.12 -0.34
C GLY A 440 23.93 -10.88 -1.52
N GLN A 441 24.40 -11.15 -2.74
CA GLN A 441 23.65 -10.95 -3.99
C GLN A 441 22.37 -11.79 -4.11
N SER A 442 22.21 -12.82 -3.29
CA SER A 442 21.00 -13.65 -3.19
C SER A 442 20.41 -13.61 -1.78
N PHE A 443 20.41 -12.43 -1.15
CA PHE A 443 19.89 -12.23 0.20
C PHE A 443 18.50 -12.83 0.39
N SER A 444 18.27 -13.41 1.57
CA SER A 444 16.94 -13.86 1.97
C SER A 444 16.74 -13.69 3.46
N GLY A 445 15.50 -13.43 3.85
CA GLY A 445 15.16 -13.12 5.23
C GLY A 445 13.68 -12.78 5.39
N TYR A 446 13.39 -11.82 6.24
CA TYR A 446 12.02 -11.40 6.53
C TYR A 446 11.88 -9.88 6.48
N VAL A 447 10.70 -9.43 6.09
CA VAL A 447 10.23 -8.07 6.39
C VAL A 447 9.13 -8.19 7.45
N VAL A 448 9.18 -7.35 8.48
CA VAL A 448 8.18 -7.27 9.54
C VAL A 448 7.57 -5.88 9.52
N VAL A 449 6.31 -5.78 9.08
CA VAL A 449 5.55 -4.53 9.08
C VAL A 449 4.78 -4.41 10.41
N ILE A 450 4.83 -3.26 11.07
CA ILE A 450 4.14 -3.01 12.33
C ILE A 450 3.64 -1.57 12.42
N ASP A 451 2.39 -1.39 12.83
CA ASP A 451 1.79 -0.10 13.12
C ASP A 451 1.85 0.13 14.63
N LEU A 452 2.39 1.29 15.02
CA LEU A 452 2.42 1.70 16.43
C LEU A 452 1.21 2.60 16.72
N PRO A 453 0.54 2.41 17.87
CA PRO A 453 -0.74 3.04 18.14
C PRO A 453 -0.53 4.53 18.44
N GLY A 454 -1.15 5.41 17.67
CA GLY A 454 -0.82 6.83 17.78
C GLY A 454 -1.64 7.72 16.85
N LYS A 455 -1.59 9.03 17.15
CA LYS A 455 -2.16 10.10 16.33
C LYS A 455 -1.09 11.11 15.89
N ALA A 456 0.18 10.70 15.92
CA ALA A 456 1.29 11.51 15.44
C ALA A 456 1.27 11.54 13.91
N ARG A 457 1.49 12.72 13.34
CA ARG A 457 1.56 12.93 11.88
C ARG A 457 2.98 12.88 11.32
N THR A 458 3.95 12.58 12.18
CA THR A 458 5.37 12.45 11.84
C THR A 458 5.79 10.97 11.86
N PRO A 459 6.77 10.56 11.05
CA PRO A 459 7.37 9.24 11.12
C PRO A 459 7.84 8.89 12.54
N ILE A 460 7.95 7.60 12.82
CA ILE A 460 8.49 7.13 14.11
C ILE A 460 9.98 7.43 14.14
N ALA A 461 10.39 8.31 15.05
CA ALA A 461 11.77 8.75 15.16
C ALA A 461 12.73 7.62 15.58
N LEU A 462 13.95 7.65 15.06
CA LEU A 462 14.95 6.58 15.25
C LEU A 462 15.41 6.45 16.70
N ASP A 463 15.37 7.54 17.48
CA ASP A 463 15.68 7.57 18.91
C ASP A 463 14.65 6.79 19.75
N ALA A 464 13.36 6.86 19.40
CA ALA A 464 12.31 6.06 20.03
C ALA A 464 12.47 4.57 19.73
N ILE A 465 12.95 4.21 18.53
CA ILE A 465 13.28 2.82 18.16
C ILE A 465 14.51 2.34 18.94
N GLU A 466 15.57 3.15 19.00
CA GLU A 466 16.78 2.89 19.79
C GLU A 466 16.47 2.75 21.29
N ALA A 467 15.56 3.54 21.84
CA ALA A 467 15.07 3.40 23.21
C ALA A 467 14.34 2.06 23.44
N ALA A 468 13.50 1.64 22.49
CA ALA A 468 12.81 0.35 22.54
C ALA A 468 13.79 -0.84 22.48
N LEU A 469 14.87 -0.75 21.69
CA LEU A 469 15.93 -1.76 21.64
C LEU A 469 16.61 -1.97 23.00
N ARG A 470 16.81 -0.88 23.75
CA ARG A 470 17.43 -0.87 25.09
C ARG A 470 16.47 -1.28 26.22
N GLY A 471 15.28 -1.81 25.89
CA GLY A 471 14.26 -2.18 26.86
C GLY A 471 13.45 -1.01 27.44
N GLY A 472 13.65 0.21 26.91
CA GLY A 472 12.81 1.36 27.24
C GLY A 472 11.38 1.19 26.73
N LYS A 473 10.41 1.77 27.46
CA LYS A 473 9.05 1.90 26.92
C LYS A 473 9.06 2.90 25.77
N LEU A 474 8.40 2.53 24.67
CA LEU A 474 8.23 3.41 23.52
C LEU A 474 7.38 4.64 23.92
N THR A 475 8.02 5.79 24.12
CA THR A 475 7.35 7.08 24.29
C THR A 475 7.12 7.72 22.93
N LEU A 476 5.95 7.47 22.34
CA LEU A 476 5.50 8.20 21.15
C LEU A 476 5.22 9.66 21.54
N SER A 477 6.09 10.58 21.12
CA SER A 477 5.87 12.01 21.37
C SER A 477 4.60 12.48 20.68
N THR A 478 3.60 12.86 21.47
CA THR A 478 2.37 13.47 20.96
C THR A 478 2.56 14.98 20.82
N THR A 479 3.53 15.40 19.99
CA THR A 479 3.76 16.82 19.66
C THR A 479 2.54 17.37 18.92
N ARG A 480 1.60 17.91 19.69
CA ARG A 480 0.27 18.34 19.25
C ARG A 480 0.37 19.71 18.57
N GLN A 481 0.96 19.78 17.38
CA GLN A 481 0.82 20.94 16.51
C GLN A 481 -0.67 21.17 16.22
N ARG A 482 -1.25 22.17 16.87
CA ARG A 482 -2.62 22.61 16.62
C ARG A 482 -2.69 23.35 15.29
N HIS A 483 -2.77 22.62 14.19
CA HIS A 483 -3.43 23.17 13.00
C HIS A 483 -4.93 23.26 13.30
N THR A 484 -5.38 24.47 13.60
CA THR A 484 -6.80 24.80 13.72
C THR A 484 -7.46 24.68 12.35
N LEU A 485 -8.10 23.54 12.09
CA LEU A 485 -9.12 23.45 11.04
C LEU A 485 -10.23 24.47 11.35
N PRO A 486 -10.70 25.25 10.37
CA PRO A 486 -11.71 26.28 10.60
C PRO A 486 -13.05 25.63 10.99
N THR A 487 -13.47 25.80 12.23
CA THR A 487 -14.74 25.27 12.77
C THR A 487 -15.95 26.07 12.28
N LYS A 488 -16.28 25.93 10.99
CA LYS A 488 -17.60 26.26 10.44
C LYS A 488 -18.27 24.99 9.91
N SER A 489 -18.98 24.25 10.77
CA SER A 489 -20.18 23.43 10.45
C SER A 489 -20.60 22.49 11.62
N ALA A 490 -20.71 23.01 12.84
CA ALA A 490 -21.41 22.30 13.93
C ALA A 490 -22.78 22.94 14.27
N LYS A 491 -23.09 24.09 13.65
CA LYS A 491 -24.33 24.87 13.91
C LYS A 491 -25.43 24.68 12.87
N ALA A 492 -25.13 24.04 11.73
CA ALA A 492 -26.09 23.84 10.64
C ALA A 492 -27.09 22.69 10.89
N LEU A 493 -26.69 21.64 11.64
CA LEU A 493 -27.52 20.47 11.88
C LEU A 493 -28.54 20.63 13.02
N ALA A 494 -28.47 21.73 13.79
CA ALA A 494 -29.35 22.00 14.94
C ALA A 494 -30.50 22.99 14.63
N MET A 495 -30.54 23.60 13.43
CA MET A 495 -31.61 24.53 13.04
C MET A 495 -32.66 23.94 12.09
N ALA A 496 -32.37 22.82 11.40
CA ALA A 496 -33.30 22.19 10.47
C ALA A 496 -34.51 21.50 11.17
N THR A 497 -34.43 21.22 12.47
CA THR A 497 -35.46 20.50 13.24
C THR A 497 -36.40 21.39 14.05
N SER A 498 -36.26 22.72 14.01
CA SER A 498 -37.09 23.65 14.80
C SER A 498 -38.10 24.48 13.98
N GLN A 499 -38.03 24.46 12.65
CA GLN A 499 -38.93 25.23 11.77
C GLN A 499 -40.13 24.43 11.21
N SER A 500 -40.24 23.14 11.52
CA SER A 500 -41.35 22.28 11.03
C SER A 500 -42.59 22.24 11.96
N LEU A 501 -42.68 23.10 12.98
CA LEU A 501 -43.73 23.05 14.03
C LEU A 501 -44.37 24.41 14.33
N LYS A 502 -44.33 25.35 13.38
CA LYS A 502 -44.97 26.68 13.48
C LYS A 502 -45.72 27.11 12.20
N ALA A 503 -46.31 26.14 11.52
CA ALA A 503 -47.22 26.37 10.39
C ALA A 503 -48.42 25.41 10.50
N ASP A 504 -49.15 25.52 11.61
CA ASP A 504 -50.55 25.06 11.78
C ASP A 504 -51.07 25.51 13.15
N ARG A 505 -51.50 26.78 13.23
CA ARG A 505 -52.40 27.37 14.22
C ARG A 505 -52.71 28.82 13.88
#